data_AF-A0AA36HXY2-F1
#
_entry.id   AF-A0AA36HXY2-F1
#
_cell.length_a   1.000
_cell.length_b   1.000
_cell.length_c   1.000
_cell.angle_alpha   90.00
_cell.angle_beta   90.00
_cell.angle_gamma   90.00
#
_symmetry.space_group_name_H-M   'P 1'
#
loop_
_entity.id
_entity.type
_entity.pdbx_description
1 polymer ?
#
loop_
_entity_poly.entity_id
_entity_poly.type
_entity_poly.pdbx_seq_one_letter_code
_entity_poly.pdbx_strand_id
1 'polypeptide(L)'
;MGRREADLAYLADVLRRRAGRSGCSLVYDTRDERVAQRGPRRRERPDPQAVAATKIQARFRGVLGRLLAAQRRQRCEQERQEDLQRQRAEARRAQAQEESRQRLEDQRRELLRAARERRCTAEQMCQGLPCHQVDWEESPGKLLEMLEGKSLGISPLSPIEAWLGVHADRRSARKVYLLLARKWHPDKWAVQGERCVSFATEVAKQLVWAYEQACIHLPNAPAPRGFHAQEDDDENRECYEFASWVGISFNGMEEVWKERRGVRR
;
A
#
# COMPACT_ATOMS: atom_id res chain seq x y z
N MET A 1 -13.22 -14.41 0.12
CA MET A 1 -12.50 -15.69 0.29
C MET A 1 -12.86 -16.70 -0.82
N GLY A 2 -13.04 -16.31 -2.10
CA GLY A 2 -13.77 -17.18 -3.06
C GLY A 2 -13.14 -17.46 -4.43
N ARG A 3 -11.91 -17.00 -4.72
CA ARG A 3 -11.25 -17.28 -6.01
C ARG A 3 -9.91 -18.01 -5.89
N ARG A 4 -9.15 -17.75 -4.82
CA ARG A 4 -7.84 -18.40 -4.61
C ARG A 4 -7.92 -19.88 -4.24
N GLU A 5 -9.01 -20.33 -3.62
CA GLU A 5 -9.20 -21.75 -3.29
C GLU A 5 -9.59 -22.59 -4.52
N ALA A 6 -10.30 -22.00 -5.48
CA ALA A 6 -10.67 -22.67 -6.73
C ALA A 6 -9.43 -22.95 -7.62
N ASP A 7 -8.49 -22.02 -7.67
CA ASP A 7 -7.25 -22.17 -8.45
C ASP A 7 -6.32 -23.25 -7.87
N LEU A 8 -6.27 -23.38 -6.54
CA LEU A 8 -5.49 -24.41 -5.87
C LEU A 8 -6.10 -25.82 -6.04
N ALA A 9 -7.42 -25.93 -6.02
CA ALA A 9 -8.11 -27.20 -6.29
C ALA A 9 -7.93 -27.66 -7.74
N TYR A 10 -7.94 -26.73 -8.71
CA TYR A 10 -7.68 -27.03 -10.12
C TYR A 10 -6.24 -27.50 -10.36
N LEU A 11 -5.25 -26.84 -9.76
CA LEU A 11 -3.84 -27.25 -9.84
C LEU A 11 -3.59 -28.62 -9.21
N ALA A 12 -4.26 -28.93 -8.08
CA ALA A 12 -4.18 -30.24 -7.45
C ALA A 12 -4.77 -31.35 -8.34
N ASP A 13 -5.88 -31.10 -9.04
CA ASP A 13 -6.48 -32.10 -9.95
C ASP A 13 -5.62 -32.31 -11.22
N VAL A 14 -5.01 -31.25 -11.75
CA VAL A 14 -4.07 -31.35 -12.88
C VAL A 14 -2.82 -32.15 -12.52
N LEU A 15 -2.26 -31.95 -11.33
CA LEU A 15 -1.10 -32.72 -10.85
C LEU A 15 -1.47 -34.19 -10.56
N ARG A 16 -2.67 -34.46 -10.04
CA ARG A 16 -3.17 -35.82 -9.80
C ARG A 16 -3.39 -36.59 -11.11
N ARG A 17 -3.89 -35.93 -12.17
CA ARG A 17 -4.01 -36.52 -13.52
C ARG A 17 -2.67 -36.76 -14.20
N ARG A 18 -1.64 -35.97 -13.88
CA ARG A 18 -0.29 -36.14 -14.45
C ARG A 18 0.51 -37.25 -13.77
N ALA A 19 0.31 -37.47 -12.47
CA ALA A 19 0.91 -38.58 -11.72
C ALA A 19 0.31 -39.95 -12.08
N GLY A 20 -0.96 -40.01 -12.52
CA GLY A 20 -1.63 -41.25 -12.92
C GLY A 20 -1.30 -41.79 -14.32
N ARG A 21 -0.50 -41.09 -15.13
CA ARG A 21 -0.18 -41.49 -16.53
C ARG A 21 1.24 -42.04 -16.73
N SER A 22 1.92 -42.44 -15.65
CA SER A 22 3.14 -43.27 -15.71
C SER A 22 2.85 -44.75 -15.44
N GLY A 23 1.63 -45.20 -15.73
CA GLY A 23 1.36 -46.61 -15.95
C GLY A 23 1.85 -46.96 -17.35
N CYS A 24 3.11 -47.40 -17.48
CA CYS A 24 3.48 -48.29 -18.56
C CYS A 24 2.47 -49.44 -18.55
N SER A 25 1.48 -49.35 -19.44
CA SER A 25 0.67 -50.48 -19.88
C SER A 25 1.68 -51.46 -20.45
N LEU A 26 2.16 -52.34 -19.58
CA LEU A 26 2.76 -53.59 -19.96
C LEU A 26 1.60 -54.36 -20.59
N VAL A 27 1.43 -54.16 -21.89
CA VAL A 27 0.62 -55.04 -22.73
C VAL A 27 1.30 -56.39 -22.61
N TYR A 28 0.84 -57.20 -21.66
CA TYR A 28 0.98 -58.64 -21.76
C TYR A 28 0.17 -59.01 -22.98
N ASP A 29 0.89 -59.09 -24.10
CA ASP A 29 0.43 -59.73 -25.31
C ASP A 29 0.10 -61.18 -24.90
N THR A 30 -1.18 -61.44 -24.69
CA THR A 30 -1.72 -62.78 -24.50
C THR A 30 -1.34 -63.56 -25.74
N ARG A 31 -0.29 -64.36 -25.58
CA ARG A 31 0.14 -65.40 -26.51
C ARG A 31 -1.08 -66.10 -27.09
N ASP A 32 -1.25 -65.95 -28.40
CA ASP A 32 -1.99 -66.87 -29.24
C ASP A 32 -1.55 -68.30 -28.94
N GLU A 33 -2.42 -69.05 -28.26
CA GLU A 33 -2.39 -70.50 -28.15
C GLU A 33 -2.78 -71.12 -29.49
N ARG A 34 -1.94 -71.00 -30.53
CA ARG A 34 -2.07 -71.81 -31.76
C ARG A 34 -0.72 -72.13 -32.39
N VAL A 35 0.07 -72.97 -31.72
CA VAL A 35 1.08 -73.78 -32.43
C VAL A 35 1.11 -75.20 -31.84
N ALA A 36 0.00 -75.91 -31.97
CA ALA A 36 0.05 -77.36 -32.08
C ALA A 36 0.26 -77.71 -33.56
N GLN A 37 1.14 -78.68 -33.80
CA GLN A 37 1.41 -79.32 -35.10
C GLN A 37 2.38 -78.59 -36.05
N ARG A 38 3.66 -78.54 -35.66
CA ARG A 38 4.74 -78.72 -36.65
C ARG A 38 5.49 -80.00 -36.27
N GLY A 39 5.38 -81.01 -37.14
CA GLY A 39 6.14 -82.26 -37.04
C GLY A 39 7.65 -82.03 -37.00
N PRO A 40 8.46 -83.09 -36.84
CA PRO A 40 9.90 -82.98 -36.67
C PRO A 40 10.55 -82.36 -37.91
N ARG A 41 10.67 -81.02 -37.92
CA ARG A 41 11.47 -80.33 -38.91
C ARG A 41 12.90 -80.75 -38.66
N ARG A 42 13.48 -81.46 -39.64
CA ARG A 42 14.92 -81.67 -39.74
C ARG A 42 15.59 -80.34 -39.38
N ARG A 43 16.41 -80.36 -38.33
CA ARG A 43 17.29 -79.25 -37.99
C ARG A 43 18.30 -79.15 -39.12
N GLU A 44 17.95 -78.42 -40.18
CA GLU A 44 18.92 -77.95 -41.15
C GLU A 44 20.00 -77.21 -40.36
N ARG A 45 21.24 -77.71 -40.44
CA ARG A 45 22.37 -77.04 -39.81
C ARG A 45 22.44 -75.65 -40.43
N PRO A 46 22.29 -74.57 -39.64
CA PRO A 46 22.31 -73.24 -40.19
C PRO A 46 23.65 -73.02 -40.89
N ASP A 47 23.59 -72.46 -42.08
CA ASP A 47 24.76 -72.19 -42.90
C ASP A 47 25.80 -71.41 -42.06
N PRO A 48 27.04 -71.93 -41.89
CA PRO A 48 28.04 -71.32 -41.01
C PRO A 48 28.31 -69.85 -41.35
N GLN A 49 28.16 -69.45 -42.60
CA GLN A 49 28.29 -68.05 -43.01
C GLN A 49 27.14 -67.17 -42.49
N ALA A 50 25.90 -67.67 -42.51
CA ALA A 50 24.74 -66.95 -41.97
C ALA A 50 24.84 -66.76 -40.45
N VAL A 51 25.38 -67.76 -39.73
CA VAL A 51 25.65 -67.69 -38.29
C VAL A 51 26.77 -66.69 -37.97
N ALA A 52 27.81 -66.62 -38.80
CA ALA A 52 28.88 -65.63 -38.65
C ALA A 52 28.36 -64.20 -38.89
N ALA A 53 27.56 -63.98 -39.93
CA ALA A 53 26.97 -62.69 -40.26
C ALA A 53 26.05 -62.17 -39.13
N THR A 54 25.21 -63.03 -38.55
CA THR A 54 24.35 -62.66 -37.41
C THR A 54 25.15 -62.30 -36.17
N LYS A 55 26.24 -63.03 -35.88
CA LYS A 55 27.16 -62.69 -34.76
C LYS A 55 27.81 -61.32 -34.96
N ILE A 56 28.24 -61.00 -36.17
CA ILE A 56 28.81 -59.69 -36.52
C ILE A 56 27.75 -58.59 -36.34
N GLN A 57 26.54 -58.76 -36.88
CA GLN A 57 25.46 -57.80 -36.74
C GLN A 57 25.05 -57.57 -35.28
N ALA A 58 24.98 -58.63 -34.47
CA ALA A 58 24.70 -58.52 -33.04
C ALA A 58 25.78 -57.71 -32.31
N ARG A 59 27.06 -57.93 -32.65
CA ARG A 59 28.18 -57.16 -32.09
C ARG A 59 28.09 -55.68 -32.46
N PHE A 60 27.84 -55.35 -33.73
CA PHE A 60 27.67 -53.97 -34.18
C PHE A 60 26.48 -53.28 -33.51
N ARG A 61 25.31 -53.93 -33.44
CA ARG A 61 24.14 -53.40 -32.75
C ARG A 61 24.41 -53.17 -31.26
N GLY A 62 25.13 -54.07 -30.61
CA GLY A 62 25.54 -53.92 -29.21
C GLY A 62 26.47 -52.72 -28.98
N VAL A 63 27.43 -52.49 -29.89
CA VAL A 63 28.33 -51.32 -29.82
C VAL A 63 27.56 -50.02 -30.07
N LEU A 64 26.73 -49.96 -31.11
CA LEU A 64 25.89 -48.80 -31.42
C LEU A 64 24.91 -48.46 -30.30
N GLY A 65 24.25 -49.47 -29.71
CA GLY A 65 23.34 -49.28 -28.59
C GLY A 65 24.02 -48.68 -27.37
N ARG A 66 25.24 -49.13 -27.03
CA ARG A 66 26.03 -48.55 -25.93
C ARG A 66 26.43 -47.10 -26.22
N LEU A 67 26.81 -46.79 -27.46
CA LEU A 67 27.25 -45.45 -27.84
C LEU A 67 26.09 -44.44 -27.83
N LEU A 68 24.91 -44.84 -28.33
CA LEU A 68 23.69 -44.03 -28.25
C LEU A 68 23.18 -43.88 -26.82
N ALA A 69 23.29 -44.92 -25.98
CA ALA A 69 22.95 -44.83 -24.57
C ALA A 69 23.87 -43.87 -23.80
N ALA A 70 25.17 -43.88 -24.12
CA ALA A 70 26.15 -42.94 -23.55
C ALA A 70 25.83 -41.49 -23.96
N GLN A 71 25.54 -41.23 -25.24
CA GLN A 71 25.12 -39.89 -25.70
C GLN A 71 23.84 -39.41 -25.02
N ARG A 72 22.84 -40.28 -24.84
CA ARG A 72 21.60 -39.92 -24.13
C ARG A 72 21.87 -39.55 -22.67
N ARG A 73 22.70 -40.32 -21.96
CA ARG A 73 23.09 -40.00 -20.58
C ARG A 73 23.78 -38.65 -20.49
N GLN A 74 24.73 -38.37 -21.40
CA GLN A 74 25.43 -37.10 -21.45
C GLN A 74 24.50 -35.90 -21.68
N ARG A 75 23.52 -36.03 -22.60
CA ARG A 75 22.53 -34.97 -22.81
C ARG A 75 21.64 -34.74 -21.58
N CYS A 76 21.15 -35.81 -20.96
CA CYS A 76 20.36 -35.68 -19.73
C CYS A 76 21.17 -35.07 -18.58
N GLU A 77 22.47 -35.36 -18.48
CA GLU A 77 23.35 -34.74 -17.50
C GLU A 77 23.58 -33.24 -17.79
N GLN A 78 23.73 -32.86 -19.06
CA GLN A 78 23.82 -31.46 -19.47
C GLN A 78 22.54 -30.68 -19.17
N GLU A 79 21.37 -31.22 -19.52
CA GLU A 79 20.07 -30.59 -19.20
C GLU A 79 19.90 -30.40 -17.69
N ARG A 80 20.25 -31.40 -16.89
CA ARG A 80 20.22 -31.28 -15.42
C ARG A 80 21.14 -30.19 -14.90
N GLN A 81 22.34 -30.03 -15.47
CA GLN A 81 23.27 -28.98 -15.08
C GLN A 81 22.75 -27.59 -15.48
N GLU A 82 22.15 -27.45 -16.65
CA GLU A 82 21.53 -26.19 -17.10
C GLU A 82 20.35 -25.80 -16.21
N ASP A 83 19.48 -26.75 -15.86
CA ASP A 83 18.34 -26.50 -14.97
C ASP A 83 18.80 -26.08 -13.56
N LEU A 84 19.83 -26.74 -13.03
CA LEU A 84 20.44 -26.35 -11.75
C LEU A 84 21.04 -24.93 -11.81
N GLN A 85 21.65 -24.54 -12.93
CA GLN A 85 22.19 -23.20 -13.11
C GLN A 85 21.06 -22.15 -13.23
N ARG A 86 19.97 -22.46 -13.94
CA ARG A 86 18.79 -21.59 -14.05
C ARG A 86 18.15 -21.37 -12.68
N GLN A 87 17.93 -22.44 -11.91
CA GLN A 87 17.38 -22.33 -10.55
C GLN A 87 18.27 -21.49 -9.64
N ARG A 88 19.61 -21.64 -9.72
CA ARG A 88 20.54 -20.80 -8.94
C ARG A 88 20.50 -19.34 -9.37
N ALA A 89 20.37 -19.05 -10.66
CA ALA A 89 20.27 -17.69 -11.17
C ALA A 89 18.95 -17.02 -10.74
N GLU A 90 17.83 -17.76 -10.79
CA GLU A 90 16.53 -17.28 -10.32
C GLU A 90 16.51 -17.04 -8.81
N ALA A 91 17.09 -17.94 -8.02
CA ALA A 91 17.21 -17.77 -6.58
C ALA A 91 18.01 -16.50 -6.21
N ARG A 92 19.12 -16.22 -6.92
CA ARG A 92 19.90 -14.98 -6.71
C ARG A 92 19.12 -13.73 -7.08
N ARG A 93 18.32 -13.77 -8.16
CA ARG A 93 17.46 -12.65 -8.56
C ARG A 93 16.36 -12.40 -7.54
N ALA A 94 15.74 -13.45 -7.02
CA ALA A 94 14.73 -13.35 -5.97
C ALA A 94 15.32 -12.75 -4.69
N GLN A 95 16.49 -13.22 -4.25
CA GLN A 95 17.21 -12.66 -3.10
C GLN A 95 17.54 -11.17 -3.29
N ALA A 96 18.06 -10.77 -4.45
CA ALA A 96 18.37 -9.38 -4.73
C ALA A 96 17.13 -8.47 -4.70
N GLN A 97 15.98 -8.96 -5.19
CA GLN A 97 14.72 -8.23 -5.12
C GLN A 97 14.20 -8.10 -3.68
N GLU A 98 14.34 -9.15 -2.88
CA GLU A 98 13.93 -9.16 -1.48
C GLU A 98 14.80 -8.21 -0.64
N GLU A 99 16.12 -8.23 -0.83
CA GLU A 99 17.04 -7.26 -0.20
C GLU A 99 16.70 -5.82 -0.58
N SER A 100 16.38 -5.55 -1.86
CA SER A 100 15.97 -4.22 -2.29
C SER A 100 14.67 -3.77 -1.63
N ARG A 101 13.71 -4.68 -1.41
CA ARG A 101 12.45 -4.39 -0.70
C ARG A 101 12.71 -4.09 0.77
N GLN A 102 13.52 -4.92 1.43
CA GLN A 102 13.90 -4.71 2.83
C GLN A 102 14.59 -3.36 3.03
N ARG A 103 15.52 -2.97 2.15
CA ARG A 103 16.17 -1.65 2.21
C ARG A 103 15.18 -0.49 2.12
N LEU A 104 14.18 -0.56 1.24
CA LEU A 104 13.14 0.45 1.12
C LEU A 104 12.25 0.51 2.37
N GLU A 105 11.89 -0.65 2.93
CA GLU A 105 11.12 -0.73 4.18
C GLU A 105 11.90 -0.15 5.36
N ASP A 106 13.19 -0.43 5.46
CA ASP A 106 14.06 0.10 6.51
C ASP A 106 14.22 1.61 6.40
N GLN A 107 14.42 2.15 5.18
CA GLN A 107 14.42 3.60 4.94
C GLN A 107 13.10 4.24 5.38
N ARG A 108 11.96 3.62 5.08
CA ARG A 108 10.64 4.12 5.52
C ARG A 108 10.52 4.10 7.04
N ARG A 109 11.00 3.05 7.71
CA ARG A 109 11.00 2.94 9.18
C ARG A 109 11.91 3.99 9.82
N GLU A 110 13.04 4.28 9.21
CA GLU A 110 13.99 5.30 9.67
C GLU A 110 13.41 6.71 9.53
N LEU A 111 12.80 7.03 8.39
CA LEU A 111 12.09 8.31 8.20
C LEU A 111 10.97 8.51 9.23
N LEU A 112 10.20 7.46 9.53
CA LEU A 112 9.16 7.52 10.54
C LEU A 112 9.72 7.71 11.96
N ARG A 113 10.84 7.06 12.29
CA ARG A 113 11.55 7.27 13.56
C ARG A 113 12.05 8.71 13.68
N ALA A 114 12.76 9.22 12.66
CA ALA A 114 13.24 10.60 12.64
C ALA A 114 12.09 11.62 12.75
N ALA A 115 10.94 11.37 12.13
CA ALA A 115 9.77 12.23 12.26
C ALA A 115 9.19 12.23 13.69
N ARG A 116 9.16 11.07 14.37
CA ARG A 116 8.73 10.96 15.77
C ARG A 116 9.70 11.68 16.70
N GLU A 117 11.00 11.51 16.49
CA GLU A 117 12.04 12.20 17.26
C GLU A 117 11.91 13.71 17.12
N ARG A 118 11.75 14.24 15.89
CA ARG A 118 11.50 15.68 15.67
C ARG A 118 10.27 16.20 16.42
N ARG A 119 9.17 15.43 16.44
CA ARG A 119 7.96 15.80 17.20
C ARG A 119 8.23 15.82 18.71
N CYS A 120 8.89 14.80 19.23
CA CYS A 120 9.24 14.71 20.65
C CYS A 120 10.19 15.85 21.07
N THR A 121 11.18 16.20 20.24
CA THR A 121 12.07 17.34 20.49
C THR A 121 11.30 18.66 20.48
N ALA A 122 10.38 18.85 19.52
CA ALA A 122 9.53 20.05 19.49
C ALA A 122 8.62 20.13 20.74
N GLU A 123 8.02 19.02 21.15
CA GLU A 123 7.21 18.94 22.38
C GLU A 123 8.03 19.26 23.64
N GLN A 124 9.25 18.74 23.76
CA GLN A 124 10.16 19.05 24.86
C GLN A 124 10.58 20.52 24.88
N MET A 125 10.81 21.15 23.72
CA MET A 125 11.08 22.59 23.65
C MET A 125 9.87 23.43 24.04
N CYS A 126 8.65 22.97 23.73
CA CYS A 126 7.42 23.65 24.11
C CYS A 126 7.05 23.50 25.60
N GLN A 127 7.58 22.49 26.31
CA GLN A 127 7.34 22.30 27.75
C GLN A 127 8.06 23.32 28.64
N GLY A 128 9.05 24.05 28.12
CA GLY A 128 9.79 25.09 28.84
C GLY A 128 9.31 26.52 28.61
N LEU A 129 8.37 26.73 27.68
CA LEU A 129 7.80 28.04 27.41
C LEU A 129 6.54 28.22 28.26
N PRO A 130 6.34 29.39 28.92
CA PRO A 130 5.09 29.68 29.59
C PRO A 130 3.98 29.83 28.54
N CYS A 131 3.38 28.69 28.18
CA CYS A 131 2.09 28.66 27.52
C CYS A 131 1.09 29.25 28.52
N HIS A 132 0.48 30.39 28.19
CA HIS A 132 -0.79 30.76 28.81
C HIS A 132 -1.79 29.65 28.42
N GLN A 133 -1.85 28.59 29.22
CA GLN A 133 -2.84 27.53 29.12
C GLN A 133 -4.21 28.20 29.22
N VAL A 134 -4.90 28.31 28.09
CA VAL A 134 -6.25 28.81 28.08
C VAL A 134 -7.18 27.61 28.24
N ASP A 135 -8.06 27.63 29.23
CA ASP A 135 -8.90 26.50 29.63
C ASP A 135 -9.72 25.83 28.48
N TRP A 136 -9.93 26.52 27.36
CA TRP A 136 -10.60 25.97 26.20
C TRP A 136 -9.74 24.95 25.41
N GLU A 137 -8.43 24.88 25.67
CA GLU A 137 -7.55 23.88 25.06
C GLU A 137 -7.78 22.47 25.60
N GLU A 138 -8.32 22.34 26.82
CA GLU A 138 -8.51 21.08 27.54
C GLU A 138 -9.91 20.46 27.34
N SER A 139 -10.93 21.27 27.03
CA SER A 139 -12.30 20.79 26.81
C SER A 139 -12.95 21.37 25.55
N PRO A 140 -13.25 20.55 24.53
CA PRO A 140 -13.92 21.04 23.32
C PRO A 140 -15.36 21.50 23.56
N GLY A 141 -16.02 20.99 24.61
CA GLY A 141 -17.34 21.48 25.02
C GLY A 141 -17.27 22.95 25.46
N LYS A 142 -16.23 23.32 26.23
CA LYS A 142 -16.00 24.70 26.67
C LYS A 142 -15.67 25.62 25.50
N LEU A 143 -14.91 25.13 24.51
CA LEU A 143 -14.66 25.85 23.26
C LEU A 143 -15.96 26.11 22.49
N LEU A 144 -16.81 25.09 22.32
CA LEU A 144 -18.11 25.25 21.65
C LEU A 144 -19.02 26.24 22.40
N GLU A 145 -19.15 26.11 23.72
CA GLU A 145 -19.95 27.04 24.54
C GLU A 145 -19.47 28.48 24.42
N MET A 146 -18.15 28.68 24.36
CA MET A 146 -17.54 30.00 24.16
C MET A 146 -17.84 30.55 22.75
N LEU A 147 -17.64 29.75 21.69
CA LEU A 147 -17.87 30.17 20.30
C LEU A 147 -19.36 30.43 20.00
N GLU A 148 -20.25 29.64 20.59
CA GLU A 148 -21.71 29.81 20.45
C GLU A 148 -22.24 30.97 21.31
N GLY A 149 -21.40 31.62 22.12
CA GLY A 149 -21.81 32.68 23.03
C GLY A 149 -22.75 32.21 24.15
N LYS A 150 -22.80 30.89 24.41
CA LYS A 150 -23.62 30.28 25.46
C LYS A 150 -22.97 30.35 26.85
N SER A 151 -21.81 30.99 26.96
CA SER A 151 -21.14 31.30 28.23
C SER A 151 -22.16 31.76 29.27
N LEU A 152 -22.37 30.91 30.28
CA LEU A 152 -23.32 31.07 31.38
C LEU A 152 -23.02 32.36 32.16
N GLY A 153 -23.59 33.49 31.74
CA GLY A 153 -23.95 34.66 32.56
C GLY A 153 -22.88 35.39 33.38
N ILE A 154 -21.59 35.03 33.29
CA ILE A 154 -20.57 35.54 34.23
C ILE A 154 -19.52 36.44 33.55
N SER A 155 -19.32 36.33 32.24
CA SER A 155 -18.30 37.14 31.55
C SER A 155 -18.92 38.41 30.94
N PRO A 156 -18.41 39.62 31.27
CA PRO A 156 -18.83 40.87 30.63
C PRO A 156 -18.24 41.04 29.22
N LEU A 157 -17.40 40.11 28.77
CA LEU A 157 -16.73 40.15 27.47
C LEU A 157 -17.64 39.59 26.37
N SER A 158 -17.58 40.20 25.18
CA SER A 158 -18.22 39.62 24.00
C SER A 158 -17.62 38.23 23.67
N PRO A 159 -18.36 37.33 23.01
CA PRO A 159 -17.85 36.00 22.64
C PRO A 159 -16.52 36.06 21.86
N ILE A 160 -16.35 37.10 21.03
CA ILE A 160 -15.13 37.36 20.25
C ILE A 160 -13.98 37.75 21.17
N GLU A 161 -14.21 38.61 22.16
CA GLU A 161 -13.18 39.01 23.14
C GLU A 161 -12.84 37.87 24.11
N ALA A 162 -13.80 37.02 24.46
CA ALA A 162 -13.54 35.83 25.25
C ALA A 162 -12.66 34.81 24.50
N TRP A 163 -12.84 34.71 23.18
CA TRP A 163 -12.08 33.81 22.32
C TRP A 163 -10.69 34.36 21.93
N LEU A 164 -10.61 35.64 21.55
CA LEU A 164 -9.42 36.23 20.95
C LEU A 164 -8.70 37.26 21.83
N GLY A 165 -9.34 37.69 22.94
CA GLY A 165 -8.87 38.78 23.81
C GLY A 165 -9.41 40.15 23.40
N VAL A 166 -9.34 41.10 24.34
CA VAL A 166 -9.89 42.48 24.25
C VAL A 166 -9.23 43.36 23.17
N HIS A 167 -8.04 42.99 22.72
CA HIS A 167 -7.26 43.75 21.73
C HIS A 167 -6.94 42.95 20.47
N ALA A 168 -7.78 41.98 20.13
CA ALA A 168 -7.61 41.19 18.92
C ALA A 168 -7.76 42.05 17.65
N ASP A 169 -6.94 41.77 16.64
CA ASP A 169 -7.13 42.26 15.28
C ASP A 169 -7.49 41.09 14.35
N ARG A 170 -7.86 41.39 13.10
CA ARG A 170 -8.19 40.32 12.14
C ARG A 170 -7.02 39.35 11.90
N ARG A 171 -5.77 39.81 12.05
CA ARG A 171 -4.58 38.99 11.81
C ARG A 171 -4.36 38.00 12.94
N SER A 172 -4.49 38.43 14.18
CA SER A 172 -4.44 37.56 15.37
C SER A 172 -5.61 36.59 15.36
N ALA A 173 -6.82 37.05 15.00
CA ALA A 173 -7.99 36.20 14.82
C ALA A 173 -7.72 35.07 13.82
N ARG A 174 -7.11 35.41 12.67
CA ARG A 174 -6.76 34.44 11.62
C ARG A 174 -5.76 33.40 12.11
N LYS A 175 -4.70 33.82 12.79
CA LYS A 175 -3.68 32.90 13.31
C LYS A 175 -4.25 31.92 14.32
N VAL A 176 -5.09 32.39 15.25
CA VAL A 176 -5.77 31.55 16.24
C VAL A 176 -6.76 30.60 15.55
N TYR A 177 -7.54 31.11 14.60
CA TYR A 177 -8.44 30.29 13.78
C TYR A 177 -7.70 29.18 13.03
N LEU A 178 -6.63 29.49 12.30
CA LEU A 178 -5.86 28.49 11.54
C LEU A 178 -5.22 27.44 12.45
N LEU A 179 -4.72 27.84 13.62
CA LEU A 179 -4.18 26.92 14.61
C LEU A 179 -5.25 25.91 15.07
N LEU A 180 -6.44 26.40 15.41
CA LEU A 180 -7.58 25.58 15.84
C LEU A 180 -8.13 24.72 14.71
N ALA A 181 -8.28 25.29 13.51
CA ALA A 181 -8.72 24.59 12.30
C ALA A 181 -7.81 23.39 11.99
N ARG A 182 -6.50 23.60 12.04
CA ARG A 182 -5.52 22.50 11.88
C ARG A 182 -5.65 21.46 12.98
N LYS A 183 -5.91 21.83 14.25
CA LYS A 183 -6.07 20.90 15.38
C LYS A 183 -7.34 20.05 15.23
N TRP A 184 -8.44 20.68 14.81
CA TRP A 184 -9.78 20.09 14.73
C TRP A 184 -10.16 19.57 13.33
N HIS A 185 -9.22 19.54 12.39
CA HIS A 185 -9.47 18.98 11.06
C HIS A 185 -9.96 17.52 11.16
N PRO A 186 -11.15 17.17 10.67
CA PRO A 186 -11.77 15.86 10.92
C PRO A 186 -10.99 14.64 10.40
N ASP A 187 -10.15 14.79 9.37
CA ASP A 187 -9.23 13.73 8.95
C ASP A 187 -8.30 13.25 10.08
N LYS A 188 -7.92 14.11 11.02
CA LYS A 188 -7.10 13.75 12.19
C LYS A 188 -7.86 12.89 13.20
N TRP A 189 -9.18 12.91 13.12
CA TRP A 189 -10.12 12.24 14.03
C TRP A 189 -10.77 11.00 13.40
N ALA A 190 -10.47 10.70 12.14
CA ALA A 190 -11.03 9.57 11.39
C ALA A 190 -10.68 8.20 12.01
N VAL A 191 -9.51 8.09 12.66
CA VAL A 191 -9.04 6.83 13.27
C VAL A 191 -9.79 6.51 14.57
N GLN A 192 -10.36 7.52 15.22
CA GLN A 192 -11.06 7.45 16.50
C GLN A 192 -12.56 7.12 16.34
N GLY A 193 -13.04 7.04 15.09
CA GLY A 193 -14.40 6.61 14.75
C GLY A 193 -15.35 7.76 14.39
N GLU A 194 -16.49 7.38 13.81
CA GLU A 194 -17.44 8.30 13.17
C GLU A 194 -17.99 9.38 14.10
N ARG A 195 -18.24 9.06 15.38
CA ARG A 195 -18.70 10.03 16.38
C ARG A 195 -17.66 11.13 16.67
N CYS A 196 -16.37 10.79 16.64
CA CYS A 196 -15.30 11.77 16.83
C CYS A 196 -15.18 12.68 15.60
N VAL A 197 -15.35 12.11 14.40
CA VAL A 197 -15.37 12.87 13.15
C VAL A 197 -16.55 13.83 13.12
N SER A 198 -17.76 13.39 13.47
CA SER A 198 -18.94 14.26 13.49
C SER A 198 -18.77 15.42 14.48
N PHE A 199 -18.22 15.14 15.65
CA PHE A 199 -17.97 16.15 16.67
C PHE A 199 -16.89 17.15 16.25
N ALA A 200 -15.76 16.67 15.70
CA ALA A 200 -14.71 17.54 15.17
C ALA A 200 -15.22 18.40 14.00
N THR A 201 -16.11 17.85 13.17
CA THR A 201 -16.76 18.59 12.08
C THR A 201 -17.64 19.72 12.63
N GLU A 202 -18.38 19.47 13.71
CA GLU A 202 -19.20 20.50 14.36
C GLU A 202 -18.33 21.62 14.95
N VAL A 203 -17.25 21.28 15.66
CA VAL A 203 -16.27 22.27 16.16
C VAL A 203 -15.69 23.08 15.01
N ALA A 204 -15.31 22.43 13.91
CA ALA A 204 -14.79 23.11 12.73
C ALA A 204 -15.82 24.07 12.11
N LYS A 205 -17.11 23.72 12.09
CA LYS A 205 -18.18 24.62 11.62
C LYS A 205 -18.30 25.88 12.47
N GLN A 206 -18.34 25.69 13.79
CA GLN A 206 -18.47 26.81 14.73
C GLN A 206 -17.23 27.72 14.68
N LEU A 207 -16.03 27.17 14.50
CA LEU A 207 -14.81 27.96 14.32
C LEU A 207 -14.88 28.84 13.06
N VAL A 208 -15.37 28.30 11.95
CA VAL A 208 -15.52 29.03 10.69
C VAL A 208 -16.51 30.19 10.86
N TRP A 209 -17.66 29.95 11.47
CA TRP A 209 -18.65 31.01 11.75
C TRP A 209 -18.12 32.06 12.73
N ALA A 210 -17.48 31.65 13.82
CA ALA A 210 -16.91 32.59 14.78
C ALA A 210 -15.82 33.46 14.15
N TYR A 211 -14.99 32.89 13.27
CA TYR A 211 -14.01 33.66 12.51
C TYR A 211 -14.66 34.65 11.53
N GLU A 212 -15.77 34.27 10.88
CA GLU A 212 -16.54 35.20 10.04
C GLU A 212 -17.03 36.42 10.83
N GLN A 213 -17.66 36.15 11.98
CA GLN A 213 -18.17 37.19 12.86
C GLN A 213 -17.04 38.07 13.39
N ALA A 214 -15.91 37.48 13.79
CA ALA A 214 -14.73 38.22 14.17
C ALA A 214 -14.20 39.11 13.03
N CYS A 215 -14.22 38.64 11.79
CA CYS A 215 -13.82 39.45 10.64
C CYS A 215 -14.76 40.65 10.42
N ILE A 216 -16.04 40.55 10.72
CA ILE A 216 -16.98 41.68 10.60
C ILE A 216 -16.69 42.75 11.66
N HIS A 217 -16.43 42.33 12.90
CA HIS A 217 -16.33 43.23 14.06
C HIS A 217 -14.91 43.75 14.33
N LEU A 218 -13.87 43.00 13.98
CA LEU A 218 -12.49 43.38 14.28
C LEU A 218 -11.93 44.34 13.23
N PRO A 219 -11.12 45.31 13.66
CA PRO A 219 -10.45 46.22 12.73
C PRO A 219 -9.43 45.48 11.86
N ASN A 220 -9.27 45.95 10.62
CA ASN A 220 -8.12 45.57 9.81
C ASN A 220 -6.86 46.08 10.52
N ALA A 221 -5.92 45.18 10.82
CA ALA A 221 -4.63 45.57 11.35
C ALA A 221 -3.97 46.58 10.39
N PRO A 222 -3.35 47.67 10.89
CA PRO A 222 -2.62 48.58 10.02
C PRO A 222 -1.51 47.79 9.32
N ALA A 223 -1.52 47.81 7.99
CA ALA A 223 -0.52 47.08 7.20
C ALA A 223 0.88 47.51 7.67
N PRO A 224 1.71 46.58 8.18
CA PRO A 224 3.08 46.93 8.54
C PRO A 224 3.77 47.41 7.27
N ARG A 225 4.33 48.62 7.32
CA ARG A 225 4.99 49.26 6.17
C ARG A 225 6.08 48.33 5.63
N GLY A 226 5.77 47.59 4.57
CA GLY A 226 6.76 47.15 3.58
C GLY A 226 6.92 45.66 3.27
N PHE A 227 6.45 44.67 4.05
CA PHE A 227 6.94 43.28 3.82
C PHE A 227 5.99 42.08 4.05
N HIS A 228 4.69 42.24 4.36
CA HIS A 228 3.84 41.09 4.76
C HIS A 228 2.62 40.76 3.89
N ALA A 229 2.44 41.39 2.73
CA ALA A 229 1.23 41.17 1.91
C ALA A 229 1.08 39.71 1.44
N GLN A 230 2.18 39.05 1.06
CA GLN A 230 2.14 37.70 0.50
C GLN A 230 1.81 36.62 1.54
N GLU A 231 2.37 36.69 2.76
CA GLU A 231 2.05 35.75 3.83
C GLU A 231 0.58 35.86 4.27
N ASP A 232 0.07 37.09 4.32
CA ASP A 232 -1.32 37.33 4.68
C ASP A 232 -2.29 36.82 3.58
N ASP A 233 -1.88 36.78 2.31
CA ASP A 233 -2.66 36.22 1.20
C ASP A 233 -2.67 34.68 1.23
N ASP A 234 -1.53 34.04 1.52
CA ASP A 234 -1.44 32.58 1.66
C ASP A 234 -2.26 32.08 2.87
N GLU A 235 -2.20 32.78 4.00
CA GLU A 235 -3.01 32.47 5.17
C GLU A 235 -4.52 32.67 4.90
N ASN A 236 -4.89 33.71 4.15
CA ASN A 236 -6.27 33.93 3.72
C ASN A 236 -6.77 32.78 2.84
N ARG A 237 -5.95 32.35 1.87
CA ARG A 237 -6.26 31.21 1.02
C ARG A 237 -6.49 29.95 1.85
N GLU A 238 -5.63 29.68 2.83
CA GLU A 238 -5.77 28.52 3.71
C GLU A 238 -7.08 28.58 4.52
N CYS A 239 -7.48 29.76 5.00
CA CYS A 239 -8.77 29.93 5.68
C CYS A 239 -9.96 29.53 4.78
N TYR A 240 -9.91 29.92 3.51
CA TYR A 240 -10.92 29.57 2.52
C TYR A 240 -10.88 28.08 2.18
N GLU A 241 -9.70 27.49 2.04
CA GLU A 241 -9.58 26.05 1.80
C GLU A 241 -10.16 25.23 2.95
N PHE A 242 -9.92 25.64 4.20
CA PHE A 242 -10.48 24.97 5.36
C PHE A 242 -12.00 25.06 5.42
N ALA A 243 -12.58 26.26 5.29
CA ALA A 243 -14.03 26.40 5.34
C ALA A 243 -14.73 25.65 4.19
N SER A 244 -14.10 25.59 3.01
CA SER A 244 -14.65 24.84 1.87
C SER A 244 -14.73 23.35 2.15
N TRP A 245 -13.79 22.83 2.95
CA TRP A 245 -13.74 21.44 3.38
C TRP A 245 -14.90 21.14 4.35
N VAL A 246 -15.17 22.05 5.29
CA VAL A 246 -16.26 21.90 6.27
C VAL A 246 -17.65 22.10 5.64
N GLY A 247 -17.71 22.61 4.42
CA GLY A 247 -18.96 22.84 3.67
C GLY A 247 -19.64 24.17 4.01
N ILE A 248 -18.90 25.14 4.55
CA ILE A 248 -19.38 26.51 4.79
C ILE A 248 -18.79 27.44 3.73
N SER A 249 -19.59 28.39 3.25
CA SER A 249 -19.20 29.39 2.26
C SER A 249 -19.13 30.80 2.88
N PHE A 250 -18.03 31.53 2.63
CA PHE A 250 -17.86 32.93 3.00
C PHE A 250 -18.10 33.86 1.80
N ASN A 251 -18.31 35.16 2.08
CA ASN A 251 -18.16 36.21 1.08
C ASN A 251 -16.70 36.26 0.55
N GLY A 252 -16.51 36.16 -0.77
CA GLY A 252 -15.19 36.17 -1.43
C GLY A 252 -14.60 34.78 -1.71
N MET A 253 -15.28 33.70 -1.32
CA MET A 253 -14.81 32.32 -1.41
C MET A 253 -15.18 31.61 -2.72
N GLU A 254 -15.95 32.29 -3.57
CA GLU A 254 -16.54 31.74 -4.78
C GLU A 254 -15.47 31.23 -5.77
N GLU A 255 -14.33 31.90 -5.85
CA GLU A 255 -13.24 31.52 -6.76
C GLU A 255 -12.50 30.25 -6.29
N VAL A 256 -12.24 30.11 -4.99
CA VAL A 256 -11.59 28.93 -4.39
C VAL A 256 -12.49 27.70 -4.45
N TRP A 257 -13.80 27.88 -4.22
CA TRP A 257 -14.77 26.79 -4.36
C TRP A 257 -14.90 26.31 -5.80
N LYS A 258 -14.94 27.24 -6.77
CA LYS A 258 -14.98 26.93 -8.22
C LYS A 258 -13.73 26.16 -8.66
N GLU A 259 -12.54 26.56 -8.18
CA GLU A 259 -11.27 25.87 -8.46
C GLU A 259 -11.28 24.41 -7.97
N ARG A 260 -11.73 24.16 -6.73
CA ARG A 260 -11.82 22.81 -6.16
C ARG A 260 -12.84 21.90 -6.84
N ARG A 261 -14.01 22.43 -7.21
CA ARG A 261 -15.07 21.66 -7.88
C ARG A 261 -14.80 21.45 -9.37
N GLY A 262 -13.71 22.00 -9.90
CA GLY A 262 -13.39 21.94 -11.32
C GLY A 262 -14.40 22.71 -12.18
N VAL A 263 -15.14 23.64 -11.59
CA VAL A 263 -16.14 24.46 -12.29
C VAL A 263 -15.38 25.59 -12.98
N ARG A 264 -14.93 25.33 -14.22
CA ARG A 264 -14.36 26.38 -15.07
C ARG A 264 -15.47 27.33 -15.51
N ARG A 265 -15.14 28.63 -15.58
CA ARG A 265 -16.00 29.67 -16.19
C ARG A 265 -16.32 29.32 -17.64
#